data_AF-A0A4Q4XMS5-F1
#
_entry.id   AF-A0A4Q4XMS5-F1
#
_cell.length_a   1.000
_cell.length_b   1.000
_cell.length_c   1.000
_cell.angle_alpha   90.00
_cell.angle_beta   90.00
_cell.angle_gamma   90.00
#
_symmetry.space_group_name_H-M   'P 1'
#
loop_
_entity.id
_entity.type
_entity.pdbx_description
1 polymer ?
#
loop_
_entity_poly.entity_id
_entity_poly.type
_entity_poly.pdbx_seq_one_letter_code
_entity_poly.pdbx_strand_id
1 'polypeptide(L)'
;MVIGALGRCGKGAVDFCSAAGLPQESVLKWDMAETASGGPFPECRLSDLLINCVYLGPHRIPPFATHEYLSAPGRRLRVICDPRSENNPIPVYSGYSSFENPTTATSPKIDSPELRVTAIDHLPTLVARESSEEYSSLLLPSLLTLDRRDREGVWKRAEQTYRGRVKELP
;
A
#
# COMPACT_ATOMS: atom_id res chain seq x y z
N MET A 1 3.65 -11.49 -5.65
CA MET A 1 4.11 -11.26 -4.27
C MET A 1 3.32 -10.13 -3.64
N VAL A 2 2.98 -10.28 -2.37
CA VAL A 2 2.33 -9.26 -1.53
C VAL A 2 3.25 -9.00 -0.33
N ILE A 3 3.64 -7.74 -0.11
CA ILE A 3 4.42 -7.32 1.06
C ILE A 3 3.47 -6.59 2.02
N GLY A 4 3.49 -6.94 3.31
CA GLY A 4 2.51 -6.51 4.31
C GLY A 4 1.25 -7.38 4.30
N ALA A 5 1.41 -8.67 4.03
CA ALA A 5 0.33 -9.63 3.81
C ALA A 5 -0.58 -9.87 5.03
N LEU A 6 -0.11 -9.57 6.26
CA LEU A 6 -0.89 -9.79 7.48
C LEU A 6 -1.81 -8.60 7.82
N GLY A 7 -1.57 -7.43 7.22
CA GLY A 7 -2.44 -6.26 7.34
C GLY A 7 -3.76 -6.40 6.58
N ARG A 8 -4.71 -5.49 6.83
CA ARG A 8 -6.01 -5.47 6.11
C ARG A 8 -5.83 -5.36 4.60
N CYS A 9 -4.96 -4.44 4.15
CA CYS A 9 -4.65 -4.24 2.74
C CYS A 9 -4.04 -5.51 2.12
N GLY A 10 -3.06 -6.13 2.79
CA GLY A 10 -2.42 -7.37 2.34
C GLY A 10 -3.38 -8.55 2.26
N LYS A 11 -4.26 -8.72 3.25
CA LYS A 11 -5.32 -9.75 3.21
C LYS A 11 -6.25 -9.54 2.03
N GLY A 12 -6.74 -8.31 1.81
CA GLY A 12 -7.57 -7.98 0.65
C GLY A 12 -6.86 -8.25 -0.69
N ALA A 13 -5.55 -7.99 -0.79
CA ALA A 13 -4.75 -8.30 -1.97
C ALA A 13 -4.62 -9.82 -2.21
N VAL A 14 -4.42 -10.61 -1.16
CA VAL A 14 -4.39 -12.07 -1.23
C VAL A 14 -5.75 -12.64 -1.62
N ASP A 15 -6.83 -12.13 -1.03
CA ASP A 15 -8.21 -12.52 -1.34
C ASP A 15 -8.54 -12.19 -2.79
N PHE A 16 -8.13 -11.01 -3.29
CA PHE A 16 -8.23 -10.63 -4.70
C PHE A 16 -7.52 -11.63 -5.62
N CYS A 17 -6.27 -12.02 -5.30
CA CYS A 17 -5.56 -13.03 -6.09
C CYS A 17 -6.33 -14.36 -6.14
N SER A 18 -6.90 -14.79 -5.01
CA SER A 18 -7.74 -15.99 -4.92
C SER A 18 -8.97 -15.89 -5.82
N ALA A 19 -9.69 -14.77 -5.72
CA ALA A 19 -10.90 -14.51 -6.50
C ALA A 19 -10.62 -14.41 -8.00
N ALA A 20 -9.42 -13.95 -8.38
CA ALA A 20 -8.94 -13.94 -9.76
C ALA A 20 -8.49 -15.32 -10.27
N GLY A 21 -8.58 -16.37 -9.45
CA GLY A 21 -8.24 -17.75 -9.83
C GLY A 21 -6.76 -18.09 -9.69
N LEU A 22 -5.95 -17.27 -9.01
CA LEU A 22 -4.56 -17.58 -8.74
C LEU A 22 -4.45 -18.60 -7.59
N PRO A 23 -3.69 -19.70 -7.76
CA PRO A 23 -3.46 -20.66 -6.70
C PRO A 23 -2.81 -20.00 -5.49
N GLN A 24 -3.24 -20.35 -4.28
CA GLN A 24 -2.74 -19.72 -3.04
C GLN A 24 -1.24 -19.89 -2.86
N GLU A 25 -0.71 -21.04 -3.26
CA GLU A 25 0.70 -21.40 -3.24
C GLU A 25 1.56 -20.53 -4.18
N SER A 26 0.95 -19.89 -5.18
CA SER A 26 1.64 -18.97 -6.09
C SER A 26 1.82 -17.57 -5.49
N VAL A 27 1.09 -17.26 -4.42
CA VAL A 27 1.15 -15.95 -3.76
C VAL A 27 2.20 -15.97 -2.65
N LEU A 28 3.36 -15.36 -2.92
CA LEU A 28 4.34 -15.05 -1.87
C LEU A 28 3.75 -13.99 -0.93
N LYS A 29 3.47 -14.38 0.32
CA LYS A 29 2.87 -13.54 1.38
C LYS A 29 3.95 -13.15 2.37
N TRP A 30 4.50 -11.95 2.22
CA TRP A 30 5.58 -11.44 3.06
C TRP A 30 5.10 -10.38 4.04
N ASP A 31 5.74 -10.30 5.18
CA ASP A 31 5.51 -9.29 6.20
C ASP A 31 6.84 -8.90 6.89
N MET A 32 6.76 -8.36 8.12
CA MET A 32 7.92 -7.89 8.87
C MET A 32 9.01 -8.95 9.06
N ALA A 33 8.65 -10.23 9.22
CA ALA A 33 9.61 -11.30 9.45
C ALA A 33 10.59 -11.48 8.28
N GLU A 34 10.08 -11.39 7.04
CA GLU A 34 10.88 -11.54 5.83
C GLU A 34 11.60 -10.23 5.48
N THR A 35 10.91 -9.10 5.64
CA THR A 35 11.45 -7.77 5.27
C THR A 35 12.50 -7.22 6.24
N ALA A 36 12.60 -7.76 7.46
CA ALA A 36 13.58 -7.33 8.47
C ALA A 36 15.05 -7.49 8.04
N SER A 37 15.33 -8.38 7.08
CA SER A 37 16.66 -8.60 6.51
C SER A 37 17.21 -7.38 5.73
N GLY A 38 16.32 -6.48 5.27
CA GLY A 38 16.67 -5.34 4.44
C GLY A 38 16.82 -5.71 2.96
N GLY A 39 16.29 -4.86 2.08
CA GLY A 39 16.34 -5.08 0.64
C GLY A 39 17.68 -4.70 -0.02
N PRO A 40 17.80 -4.88 -1.35
CA PRO A 40 16.75 -5.28 -2.27
C PRO A 40 16.44 -6.78 -2.23
N PHE A 41 15.16 -7.14 -2.37
CA PHE A 41 14.71 -8.53 -2.29
C PHE A 41 14.66 -9.19 -3.68
N PRO A 42 15.33 -10.33 -3.89
CA PRO A 42 15.24 -11.09 -5.14
C PRO A 42 13.81 -11.43 -5.55
N GLU A 43 12.94 -11.71 -4.58
CA GLU A 43 11.54 -12.07 -4.75
C GLU A 43 10.75 -10.96 -5.44
N CYS A 44 11.09 -9.70 -5.20
CA CYS A 44 10.48 -8.56 -5.91
C CYS A 44 10.74 -8.64 -7.41
N ARG A 45 11.97 -8.98 -7.83
CA ARG A 45 12.37 -9.06 -9.24
C ARG A 45 11.89 -10.34 -9.93
N LEU A 46 11.80 -11.44 -9.19
CA LEU A 46 11.46 -12.78 -9.70
C LEU A 46 9.96 -13.07 -9.72
N SER A 47 9.15 -12.29 -9.00
CA SER A 47 7.69 -12.33 -9.08
C SER A 47 7.18 -11.67 -10.35
N ASP A 48 6.00 -12.04 -10.86
CA ASP A 48 5.37 -11.38 -12.03
C ASP A 48 4.66 -10.07 -11.64
N LEU A 49 4.10 -10.03 -10.42
CA LEU A 49 3.38 -8.91 -9.82
C LEU A 49 3.91 -8.65 -8.40
N LEU A 50 4.13 -7.38 -8.06
CA LEU A 50 4.44 -6.92 -6.71
C LEU A 50 3.31 -6.02 -6.20
N ILE A 51 2.67 -6.39 -5.10
CA ILE A 51 1.69 -5.56 -4.40
C ILE A 51 2.32 -5.15 -3.06
N ASN A 52 2.60 -3.85 -2.91
CA ASN A 52 3.09 -3.29 -1.65
C ASN A 52 1.91 -2.78 -0.81
N CYS A 53 1.75 -3.36 0.38
CA CYS A 53 0.73 -2.99 1.35
C CYS A 53 1.33 -2.35 2.61
N VAL A 54 2.62 -1.96 2.57
CA VAL A 54 3.32 -1.37 3.70
C VAL A 54 3.45 0.13 3.54
N TYR A 55 3.00 0.87 4.55
CA TYR A 55 3.32 2.28 4.74
C TYR A 55 4.50 2.40 5.71
N LEU A 56 5.57 3.04 5.26
CA LEU A 56 6.73 3.30 6.10
C LEU A 56 6.62 4.67 6.74
N GLY A 57 6.85 4.70 8.06
CA GLY A 57 6.89 5.92 8.84
C GLY A 57 8.11 6.80 8.51
N PRO A 58 8.50 7.71 9.42
CA PRO A 58 9.55 8.71 9.15
C PRO A 58 10.96 8.12 8.98
N HIS A 59 11.17 6.88 9.38
CA HIS A 59 12.47 6.22 9.30
C HIS A 59 12.68 5.60 7.92
N ARG A 60 13.75 5.97 7.24
CA ARG A 60 14.17 5.32 6.00
C ARG A 60 14.71 3.92 6.30
N ILE A 61 14.31 2.97 5.46
CA ILE A 61 14.86 1.61 5.43
C ILE A 61 15.53 1.36 4.08
N PRO A 62 16.38 0.33 3.95
CA PRO A 62 16.87 -0.12 2.65
C PRO A 62 15.69 -0.43 1.70
N PRO A 63 15.72 0.05 0.45
CA PRO A 63 14.62 -0.13 -0.49
C PRO A 63 14.39 -1.62 -0.78
N PHE A 64 13.12 -2.01 -0.86
CA PHE A 64 12.71 -3.39 -1.19
C PHE A 64 13.11 -3.76 -2.62
N ALA A 65 13.10 -2.78 -3.53
CA ALA A 65 13.63 -2.91 -4.88
C ALA A 65 14.16 -1.55 -5.34
N THR A 66 15.25 -1.56 -6.11
CA THR A 66 15.81 -0.35 -6.72
C THR A 66 15.60 -0.37 -8.24
N HIS A 67 15.65 0.81 -8.86
CA HIS A 67 15.60 0.92 -10.32
C HIS A 67 16.73 0.12 -10.99
N GLU A 68 17.95 0.23 -10.49
CA GLU A 68 19.11 -0.52 -10.98
C GLU A 68 18.86 -2.04 -10.90
N TYR A 69 18.37 -2.51 -9.74
CA TYR A 69 18.10 -3.92 -9.53
C TYR A 69 17.02 -4.46 -10.46
N LEU A 70 15.94 -3.69 -10.67
CA LEU A 70 14.87 -4.05 -11.58
C LEU A 70 15.28 -3.92 -13.05
N SER A 71 16.30 -3.12 -13.37
CA SER A 71 16.81 -3.00 -14.74
C SER A 71 17.69 -4.19 -15.17
N ALA A 72 18.14 -5.03 -14.22
CA ALA A 72 19.02 -6.15 -14.51
C ALA A 72 18.34 -7.28 -15.34
N PRO A 73 19.07 -7.93 -16.27
CA PRO A 73 18.54 -8.99 -17.15
C PRO A 73 17.90 -10.16 -16.40
N GLY A 74 16.84 -10.78 -16.92
CA GLY A 74 16.19 -11.91 -16.24
C GLY A 74 15.17 -11.52 -15.17
N ARG A 75 14.77 -10.24 -15.12
CA ARG A 75 13.58 -9.82 -14.37
C ARG A 75 12.32 -10.44 -14.96
N ARG A 76 11.44 -10.94 -14.09
CA ARG A 76 10.08 -11.38 -14.44
C ARG A 76 9.03 -10.32 -14.13
N LEU A 77 9.23 -9.50 -13.11
CA LEU A 77 8.29 -8.49 -12.64
C LEU A 77 7.80 -7.57 -13.75
N ARG A 78 6.48 -7.47 -13.92
CA ARG A 78 5.83 -6.65 -14.96
C ARG A 78 5.01 -5.50 -14.40
N VAL A 79 4.45 -5.68 -13.20
CA VAL A 79 3.56 -4.69 -12.58
C VAL A 79 3.90 -4.53 -11.11
N ILE A 80 3.94 -3.28 -10.65
CA ILE A 80 4.01 -2.90 -9.25
C ILE A 80 2.71 -2.19 -8.89
N CYS A 81 2.03 -2.62 -7.83
CA CYS A 81 0.93 -1.91 -7.21
C CYS A 81 1.42 -1.35 -5.87
N ASP A 82 1.49 -0.02 -5.77
CA ASP A 82 2.08 0.63 -4.61
C ASP A 82 1.41 1.99 -4.36
N PRO A 83 0.66 2.15 -3.25
CA PRO A 83 0.14 3.44 -2.84
C PRO A 83 1.30 4.30 -2.31
N ARG A 84 1.83 5.16 -3.20
CA ARG A 84 2.95 6.06 -2.94
C ARG A 84 2.95 6.65 -1.53
N SER A 85 4.12 6.64 -0.89
CA SER A 85 4.40 7.34 0.36
C SER A 85 5.67 8.20 0.23
N GLU A 86 5.89 9.13 1.16
CA GLU A 86 7.09 9.99 1.18
C GLU A 86 8.38 9.17 1.31
N ASN A 87 8.35 8.12 2.14
CA ASN A 87 9.45 7.18 2.36
C ASN A 87 9.25 5.87 1.59
N ASN A 88 8.81 5.96 0.33
CA ASN A 88 8.50 4.80 -0.48
C ASN A 88 9.70 3.81 -0.58
N PRO A 89 9.52 2.53 -0.19
CA PRO A 89 10.59 1.53 -0.29
C PRO A 89 10.86 1.04 -1.72
N ILE A 90 10.09 1.47 -2.72
CA ILE A 90 10.22 1.09 -4.13
C ILE A 90 10.39 2.38 -4.97
N PRO A 91 11.55 3.07 -4.89
CA PRO A 91 11.77 4.36 -5.52
C PRO A 91 12.02 4.25 -7.03
N VAL A 92 10.99 3.88 -7.79
CA VAL A 92 11.07 3.67 -9.25
C VAL A 92 10.05 4.50 -10.04
N TYR A 93 9.27 5.36 -9.38
CA TYR A 93 8.25 6.21 -10.00
C TYR A 93 8.03 7.50 -9.19
N SER A 94 7.52 8.55 -9.85
CA SER A 94 7.47 9.91 -9.29
C SER A 94 6.08 10.51 -9.11
N GLY A 95 5.02 9.89 -9.64
CA GLY A 95 3.66 10.42 -9.59
C GLY A 95 2.60 9.37 -9.31
N TYR A 96 1.37 9.83 -9.10
CA TYR A 96 0.18 8.98 -8.97
C TYR A 96 -0.37 8.61 -10.35
N SER A 97 -0.98 7.43 -10.46
CA SER A 97 -1.85 7.08 -11.58
C SER A 97 -3.31 7.37 -11.23
N SER A 98 -4.21 7.33 -12.21
CA SER A 98 -5.65 7.57 -12.01
C SER A 98 -6.48 6.44 -12.60
N PHE A 99 -7.81 6.41 -12.42
CA PHE A 99 -8.62 5.39 -13.10
C PHE A 99 -8.64 5.55 -14.63
N GLU A 100 -8.55 6.78 -15.14
CA GLU A 100 -8.45 7.05 -16.58
C GLU A 100 -7.11 6.59 -17.16
N ASN A 101 -6.03 6.73 -16.39
CA ASN A 101 -4.71 6.24 -16.76
C ASN A 101 -4.12 5.38 -15.61
N PRO A 102 -4.54 4.10 -15.50
CA PRO A 102 -4.33 3.26 -14.30
C PRO A 102 -2.90 2.82 -14.10
N THR A 103 -2.03 3.01 -15.09
CA THR A 103 -0.62 2.68 -14.96
C THR A 103 0.25 3.81 -15.48
N THR A 104 1.38 4.03 -14.80
CA THR A 104 2.47 4.88 -15.26
C THR A 104 3.70 4.05 -15.56
N ALA A 105 4.59 4.59 -16.40
CA ALA A 105 5.91 4.00 -16.58
C ALA A 105 6.77 4.26 -15.33
N THR A 106 7.80 3.44 -15.14
CA THR A 106 8.86 3.77 -14.19
C THR A 106 9.60 5.04 -14.61
N SER A 107 10.25 5.70 -13.67
CA SER A 107 11.08 6.89 -13.88
C SER A 107 12.44 6.69 -13.21
N PRO A 108 13.52 6.34 -13.95
CA PRO A 108 13.57 6.17 -15.41
C PRO A 108 12.79 4.97 -15.96
N LYS A 109 12.45 4.99 -17.24
CA LYS A 109 11.66 3.92 -17.90
C LYS A 109 12.44 2.60 -17.98
N ILE A 110 11.76 1.48 -17.76
CA ILE A 110 12.30 0.12 -17.88
C ILE A 110 11.46 -0.67 -18.90
N ASP A 111 12.07 -1.05 -20.03
CA ASP A 111 11.36 -1.55 -21.22
C ASP A 111 11.55 -3.03 -21.54
N SER A 112 12.49 -3.74 -20.91
CA SER A 112 12.83 -5.12 -21.27
C SER A 112 12.92 -6.07 -20.06
N PRO A 113 11.84 -6.82 -19.75
CA PRO A 113 10.47 -6.63 -20.25
C PRO A 113 9.82 -5.37 -19.67
N GLU A 114 8.79 -4.78 -20.29
CA GLU A 114 8.17 -3.54 -19.79
C GLU A 114 7.71 -3.69 -18.32
N LEU A 115 8.05 -2.69 -17.49
CA LEU A 115 7.60 -2.58 -16.09
C LEU A 115 6.68 -1.36 -15.94
N ARG A 116 5.48 -1.58 -15.41
CA ARG A 116 4.51 -0.51 -15.13
C ARG A 116 4.14 -0.46 -13.66
N VAL A 117 3.74 0.72 -13.21
CA VAL A 117 3.33 0.98 -11.82
C VAL A 117 1.89 1.45 -11.79
N THR A 118 1.08 0.87 -10.92
CA THR A 118 -0.19 1.47 -10.47
C THR A 118 0.02 2.08 -9.09
N ALA A 119 -0.24 3.38 -9.01
CA ALA A 119 -0.09 4.22 -7.83
C ALA A 119 -1.35 5.08 -7.66
N ILE A 120 -2.52 4.46 -7.71
CA ILE A 120 -3.81 5.10 -7.39
C ILE A 120 -3.92 5.16 -5.86
N ASP A 121 -4.17 6.34 -5.29
CA ASP A 121 -4.20 6.57 -3.84
C ASP A 121 -5.59 6.34 -3.21
N HIS A 122 -6.63 6.18 -4.04
CA HIS A 122 -8.01 5.96 -3.62
C HIS A 122 -8.59 4.63 -4.12
N LEU A 123 -7.76 3.57 -4.19
CA LEU A 123 -8.16 2.22 -4.63
C LEU A 123 -9.46 1.67 -3.99
N PRO A 124 -9.81 1.93 -2.71
CA PRO A 124 -11.08 1.46 -2.16
C PRO A 124 -12.32 1.93 -2.94
N THR A 125 -12.24 3.04 -3.66
CA THR A 125 -13.35 3.56 -4.48
C THR A 125 -13.69 2.65 -5.68
N LEU A 126 -12.80 1.71 -6.06
CA LEU A 126 -13.08 0.71 -7.09
C LEU A 126 -14.16 -0.30 -6.65
N VAL A 127 -14.27 -0.53 -5.35
CA VAL A 127 -15.28 -1.38 -4.68
C VAL A 127 -16.01 -0.54 -3.63
N ALA A 128 -16.62 0.55 -4.11
CA ALA A 128 -17.14 1.61 -3.27
C ALA A 128 -18.22 1.12 -2.28
N ARG A 129 -19.07 0.18 -2.68
CA ARG A 129 -20.11 -0.38 -1.80
C ARG A 129 -19.48 -1.14 -0.64
N GLU A 130 -18.66 -2.14 -0.95
CA GLU A 130 -18.01 -3.02 0.03
C GLU A 130 -17.11 -2.23 0.98
N SER A 131 -16.34 -1.28 0.44
CA SER A 131 -15.51 -0.38 1.23
C SER A 131 -16.33 0.50 2.18
N SER A 132 -17.48 1.00 1.71
CA SER A 132 -18.38 1.82 2.53
C SER A 132 -19.05 0.99 3.63
N GLU A 133 -19.47 -0.24 3.33
CA GLU A 133 -20.09 -1.15 4.30
C GLU A 133 -19.09 -1.57 5.39
N GLU A 134 -17.86 -1.96 5.02
CA GLU A 134 -16.81 -2.30 5.99
C GLU A 134 -16.45 -1.09 6.86
N TYR A 135 -16.16 0.07 6.24
CA TYR A 135 -15.77 1.27 6.97
C TYR A 135 -16.88 1.74 7.92
N SER A 136 -18.14 1.76 7.46
CA SER A 136 -19.27 2.17 8.29
C SER A 136 -19.47 1.23 9.48
N SER A 137 -19.29 -0.08 9.28
CA SER A 137 -19.38 -1.07 10.35
C SER A 137 -18.30 -0.87 11.42
N LEU A 138 -17.07 -0.54 11.01
CA LEU A 138 -15.97 -0.22 11.92
C LEU A 138 -16.15 1.12 12.63
N LEU A 139 -16.80 2.09 11.98
CA LEU A 139 -17.05 3.42 12.53
C LEU A 139 -18.24 3.45 13.48
N LEU A 140 -19.25 2.60 13.28
CA LEU A 140 -20.51 2.58 14.02
C LEU A 140 -20.33 2.55 15.56
N PRO A 141 -19.44 1.73 16.16
CA PRO A 141 -19.23 1.76 17.61
C PRO A 141 -18.79 3.14 18.13
N SER A 142 -18.02 3.89 17.34
CA SER A 142 -17.64 5.25 17.69
C SER A 142 -18.83 6.21 17.57
N LEU A 143 -19.62 6.11 16.50
CA LEU A 143 -20.82 6.96 16.29
C LEU A 143 -21.85 6.81 17.41
N LEU A 144 -22.04 5.59 17.92
CA LEU A 144 -22.95 5.31 19.04
C LEU A 144 -22.53 5.95 20.37
N THR A 145 -21.32 6.51 20.45
CA THR A 145 -20.81 7.22 21.66
C THR A 145 -20.83 8.74 21.54
N LEU A 146 -21.41 9.28 20.45
CA LEU A 146 -21.40 10.71 20.16
C LEU A 146 -22.18 11.55 21.18
N ASP A 147 -23.20 10.98 21.81
CA ASP A 147 -23.98 11.54 22.93
C ASP A 147 -23.11 11.88 24.15
N ARG A 148 -21.94 11.25 24.28
CA ARG A 148 -21.00 11.39 25.41
C ARG A 148 -19.64 11.96 25.01
N ARG A 149 -19.56 12.61 23.84
CA ARG A 149 -18.30 13.08 23.23
C ARG A 149 -17.38 13.89 24.17
N ASP A 150 -17.95 14.62 25.14
CA ASP A 150 -17.20 15.55 26.02
C ASP A 150 -16.50 14.86 27.22
N ARG A 151 -16.87 13.61 27.53
CA ARG A 151 -16.44 12.93 28.76
C ARG A 151 -15.05 12.34 28.62
N GLU A 152 -14.90 11.35 27.76
CA GLU A 152 -13.66 10.60 27.50
C GLU A 152 -13.84 9.70 26.26
N GLY A 153 -12.74 9.20 25.69
CA GLY A 153 -12.80 8.25 24.55
C GLY A 153 -12.34 8.84 23.21
N VAL A 154 -12.81 8.23 22.11
CA VAL A 154 -12.33 8.52 20.74
C VAL A 154 -12.60 9.97 20.33
N TRP A 155 -13.77 10.52 20.66
CA TRP A 155 -14.15 11.89 20.30
C TRP A 155 -13.31 12.94 21.02
N LYS A 156 -13.07 12.78 22.32
CA LYS A 156 -12.23 13.70 23.09
C LYS A 156 -10.78 13.69 22.61
N ARG A 157 -10.23 12.52 22.25
CA ARG A 157 -8.89 12.44 21.63
C ARG A 157 -8.86 13.15 20.27
N ALA A 158 -9.87 12.94 19.43
CA ALA A 158 -9.98 13.61 18.13
C ALA A 158 -10.03 15.15 18.29
N GLU A 159 -10.84 15.66 19.22
CA GLU A 159 -10.91 17.08 19.52
C GLU A 159 -9.59 17.64 20.06
N GLN A 160 -8.92 16.92 20.97
CA GLN A 160 -7.61 17.30 21.49
C GLN A 160 -6.57 17.38 20.38
N THR A 161 -6.53 16.41 19.47
CA THR A 161 -5.66 16.45 18.30
C THR A 161 -5.96 17.67 17.43
N TYR A 162 -7.24 17.92 17.10
CA TYR A 162 -7.66 19.10 16.33
C TYR A 162 -7.18 20.41 16.99
N ARG A 163 -7.50 20.61 18.28
CA ARG A 163 -7.09 21.81 19.03
C ARG A 163 -5.57 21.94 19.14
N GLY A 164 -4.86 20.82 19.27
CA GLY A 164 -3.39 20.79 19.26
C GLY A 164 -2.83 21.33 17.95
N ARG A 165 -3.34 20.85 16.80
CA ARG A 165 -2.93 21.33 15.47
C ARG A 165 -3.31 22.77 15.20
N VAL A 166 -4.49 23.22 15.64
CA VAL A 166 -4.91 24.62 15.50
C VAL A 166 -3.96 25.58 16.20
N LYS A 167 -3.38 25.19 17.35
CA LYS A 167 -2.38 26.01 18.06
C LYS A 167 -1.03 26.11 17.33
N GLU A 168 -0.75 25.23 16.37
CA GLU A 168 0.45 25.27 15.54
C GLU A 168 0.29 26.24 14.35
N LEU A 169 -0.94 26.71 14.09
CA LEU A 169 -1.19 27.69 13.03
C LEU A 169 -0.63 29.06 13.41
N PRO A 170 0.03 29.76 12.46
CA PRO A 170 0.59 31.09 12.67
C PRO A 170 -0.46 32.18 12.92
#